data_AF-A0A7U6KI15-F1
#
_entry.id   AF-A0A7U6KI15-F1
#
_cell.length_a   1.000
_cell.length_b   1.000
_cell.length_c   1.000
_cell.angle_alpha   90.00
_cell.angle_beta   90.00
_cell.angle_gamma   90.00
#
_symmetry.space_group_name_H-M   'P 1'
#
loop_
_entity.id
_entity.type
_entity.pdbx_description
1 polymer ?
#
loop_
_entity_poly.entity_id
_entity_poly.type
_entity_poly.pdbx_seq_one_letter_code
_entity_poly.pdbx_strand_id
1 'polypeptide(L)'
;MLINGFIYGAEAKKGEFRTEEALQSQQSLIELGVNWVCIPIKIQQKRYNATEILFDYNEDVTDKDIEFIVKRFHDQGVKVCLKPTISCMDGVWHGFIDFPDQLVGGTDEYWKRWFRSYTNFIRHYAEIAQDSGCEMLCVGSELVGTERKERYWRSLLDEVRTIYDGPLVYACDFKKSKELRWLDGVDYVGINEYDPVAKYPGDTMENMQSEWERIAEKVEEKSKLLKKPVLFMESGCRSARGCAKFPADTTHMQYPFDEDEQANFYESCLEVFMKKEWFAGIFFKEWNTKIYQSKAAASEDKSYNVHKKLSEKVIRKWFKKEA
;
A
#
# COMPACT_ATOMS: atom_id res chain seq x y z
N MET A 1 7.83 -17.73 3.31
CA MET A 1 7.53 -17.45 1.89
C MET A 1 7.38 -15.94 1.76
N LEU A 2 8.03 -15.34 0.77
CA LEU A 2 7.97 -13.90 0.53
C LEU A 2 6.57 -13.47 0.09
N ILE A 3 6.18 -12.25 0.45
CA ILE A 3 4.97 -11.60 -0.03
C ILE A 3 5.23 -11.16 -1.49
N ASN A 4 4.50 -11.77 -2.42
CA ASN A 4 4.53 -11.47 -3.85
C ASN A 4 3.13 -11.00 -4.24
N GLY A 5 2.84 -9.72 -4.00
CA GLY A 5 1.49 -9.20 -4.08
C GLY A 5 1.32 -7.92 -4.87
N PHE A 6 0.06 -7.57 -5.05
CA PHE A 6 -0.39 -6.30 -5.60
C PHE A 6 -1.37 -5.63 -4.67
N ILE A 7 -1.39 -4.30 -4.72
CA ILE A 7 -2.51 -3.50 -4.25
C ILE A 7 -3.62 -3.65 -5.28
N TYR A 8 -4.78 -4.16 -4.85
CA TYR A 8 -5.92 -4.35 -5.75
C TYR A 8 -7.06 -3.38 -5.40
N GLY A 9 -7.48 -2.60 -6.38
CA GLY A 9 -8.66 -1.74 -6.30
C GLY A 9 -8.56 -0.59 -5.29
N ALA A 10 -7.45 0.17 -5.28
CA ALA A 10 -7.27 1.33 -4.40
C ALA A 10 -8.36 2.40 -4.51
N GLU A 11 -8.95 2.50 -5.69
CA GLU A 11 -10.00 3.47 -6.00
C GLU A 11 -11.40 2.83 -6.10
N ALA A 12 -11.54 1.58 -5.67
CA ALA A 12 -12.82 0.87 -5.72
C ALA A 12 -13.88 1.56 -4.86
N LYS A 13 -15.09 1.66 -5.40
CA LYS A 13 -16.27 2.17 -4.71
C LYS A 13 -17.24 1.06 -4.34
N LYS A 14 -18.28 1.41 -3.60
CA LYS A 14 -19.40 0.55 -3.25
C LYS A 14 -19.84 -0.34 -4.43
N GLY A 15 -19.81 -1.66 -4.23
CA GLY A 15 -20.25 -2.64 -5.22
C GLY A 15 -19.25 -2.95 -6.34
N GLU A 16 -18.18 -2.17 -6.52
CA GLU A 16 -17.28 -2.34 -7.66
C GLU A 16 -16.48 -3.65 -7.62
N PHE A 17 -16.20 -4.20 -6.44
CA PHE A 17 -15.51 -5.51 -6.33
C PHE A 17 -16.33 -6.70 -6.86
N ARG A 18 -17.64 -6.52 -7.05
CA ARG A 18 -18.59 -7.56 -7.44
C ARG A 18 -19.07 -7.45 -8.89
N THR A 19 -18.58 -6.50 -9.68
CA THR A 19 -18.95 -6.39 -11.10
C THR A 19 -18.21 -7.43 -11.95
N GLU A 20 -18.76 -7.78 -13.11
CA GLU A 20 -18.13 -8.74 -14.02
C GLU A 20 -16.73 -8.29 -14.46
N GLU A 21 -16.51 -6.99 -14.66
CA GLU A 21 -15.19 -6.43 -14.97
C GLU A 21 -14.19 -6.66 -13.83
N ALA A 22 -14.64 -6.49 -12.58
CA ALA A 22 -13.81 -6.76 -11.41
C ALA A 22 -13.51 -8.25 -11.25
N LEU A 23 -14.47 -9.13 -11.52
CA LEU A 23 -14.25 -10.58 -11.50
C LEU A 23 -13.21 -11.01 -12.54
N GLN A 24 -13.27 -10.45 -13.75
CA GLN A 24 -12.27 -10.66 -14.80
C GLN A 24 -10.90 -10.11 -14.39
N SER A 25 -10.87 -8.91 -13.81
CA SER A 25 -9.64 -8.29 -13.31
C SER A 25 -8.98 -9.13 -12.22
N GLN A 26 -9.74 -9.61 -11.24
CA GLN A 26 -9.28 -10.49 -10.17
C GLN A 26 -8.71 -11.78 -10.74
N GLN A 27 -9.41 -12.40 -11.69
CA GLN A 27 -8.94 -13.63 -12.34
C GLN A 27 -7.60 -13.40 -13.04
N SER A 28 -7.45 -12.29 -13.77
CA SER A 28 -6.19 -11.96 -14.43
C SER A 28 -5.05 -11.73 -13.43
N LEU A 29 -5.34 -11.16 -12.25
CA LEU A 29 -4.35 -10.98 -11.20
C LEU A 29 -3.95 -12.32 -10.55
N ILE A 30 -4.91 -13.21 -10.29
CA ILE A 30 -4.64 -14.56 -9.79
C ILE A 30 -3.76 -15.34 -10.78
N GLU A 31 -4.08 -15.27 -12.07
CA GLU A 31 -3.30 -15.92 -13.12
C GLU A 31 -1.88 -15.38 -13.25
N LEU A 32 -1.63 -14.13 -12.82
CA LEU A 32 -0.27 -13.57 -12.73
C LEU A 32 0.63 -14.43 -11.83
N GLY A 33 0.06 -15.05 -10.81
CA GLY A 33 0.75 -15.89 -9.82
C GLY A 33 0.98 -15.19 -8.49
N VAL A 34 0.17 -14.18 -8.13
CA VAL A 34 0.27 -13.55 -6.80
C VAL A 34 -0.04 -14.58 -5.70
N ASN A 35 0.69 -14.49 -4.59
CA ASN A 35 0.39 -15.27 -3.38
C ASN A 35 -0.23 -14.41 -2.26
N TRP A 36 -0.25 -13.09 -2.47
CA TRP A 36 -0.87 -12.11 -1.59
C TRP A 36 -1.56 -11.01 -2.39
N VAL A 37 -2.60 -10.42 -1.82
CA VAL A 37 -3.16 -9.13 -2.26
C VAL A 37 -3.29 -8.18 -1.08
N CYS A 38 -3.08 -6.89 -1.32
CA CYS A 38 -3.37 -5.83 -0.38
C CYS A 38 -4.65 -5.14 -0.83
N ILE A 39 -5.68 -5.14 0.01
CA ILE A 39 -7.00 -4.58 -0.27
C ILE A 39 -7.15 -3.28 0.54
N PRO A 40 -6.82 -2.12 -0.05
CA PRO A 40 -7.07 -0.84 0.58
C PRO A 40 -8.56 -0.53 0.66
N ILE A 41 -9.03 -0.16 1.85
CA ILE A 41 -10.39 0.36 2.06
C ILE A 41 -10.30 1.83 2.38
N LYS A 42 -10.55 2.67 1.38
CA LYS A 42 -10.40 4.12 1.49
C LYS A 42 -11.67 4.74 2.05
N ILE A 43 -11.57 5.34 3.24
CA ILE A 43 -12.59 6.22 3.81
C ILE A 43 -12.08 7.67 3.75
N GLN A 44 -13.00 8.63 3.62
CA GLN A 44 -12.62 10.04 3.50
C GLN A 44 -13.03 10.86 4.72
N GLN A 45 -12.11 11.65 5.25
CA GLN A 45 -12.46 12.76 6.15
C GLN A 45 -12.64 14.06 5.34
N LYS A 46 -13.54 14.92 5.81
CA LYS A 46 -13.95 16.13 5.06
C LYS A 46 -12.78 17.08 4.72
N ARG A 47 -11.81 17.21 5.62
CA ARG A 47 -10.62 18.07 5.50
C ARG A 47 -9.47 17.50 6.31
N TYR A 48 -8.23 17.89 6.03
CA TYR A 48 -7.06 17.40 6.79
C TYR A 48 -7.13 17.65 8.31
N ASN A 49 -7.85 18.68 8.75
CA ASN A 49 -8.03 19.02 10.17
C ASN A 49 -9.42 18.65 10.73
N ALA A 50 -10.18 17.81 10.03
CA ALA A 50 -11.39 17.22 10.58
C ALA A 50 -11.02 16.20 11.68
N THR A 51 -11.89 16.04 12.70
CA THR A 51 -11.68 15.07 13.80
C THR A 51 -12.63 13.87 13.71
N GLU A 52 -13.43 13.81 12.66
CA GLU A 52 -14.46 12.79 12.43
C GLU A 52 -14.13 12.05 11.14
N ILE A 53 -14.30 10.72 11.20
CA ILE A 53 -14.13 9.80 10.10
C ILE A 53 -15.47 9.09 9.99
N LEU A 54 -16.21 9.41 8.92
CA LEU A 54 -17.60 9.00 8.76
C LEU A 54 -17.70 8.14 7.52
N PHE A 55 -18.51 7.08 7.62
CA PHE A 55 -18.83 6.21 6.49
C PHE A 55 -19.88 6.87 5.59
N ASP A 56 -19.57 6.97 4.30
CA ASP A 56 -20.49 7.39 3.26
C ASP A 56 -21.17 6.16 2.63
N TYR A 57 -22.44 5.96 2.99
CA TYR A 57 -23.24 4.85 2.49
C TYR A 57 -23.49 4.87 0.97
N ASN A 58 -23.17 5.95 0.25
CA ASN A 58 -23.30 6.00 -1.21
C ASN A 58 -22.04 5.53 -1.92
N GLU A 59 -20.86 5.89 -1.40
CA GLU A 59 -19.58 5.77 -2.10
C GLU A 59 -18.69 4.67 -1.50
N ASP A 60 -18.70 4.51 -0.18
CA ASP A 60 -17.74 3.65 0.51
C ASP A 60 -18.03 2.17 0.28
N VAL A 61 -16.94 1.41 0.09
CA VAL A 61 -16.97 -0.04 -0.03
C VAL A 61 -17.63 -0.64 1.21
N THR A 62 -18.63 -1.49 1.01
CA THR A 62 -19.39 -2.08 2.11
C THR A 62 -18.66 -3.28 2.70
N ASP A 63 -18.96 -3.63 3.95
CA ASP A 63 -18.42 -4.85 4.59
C ASP A 63 -18.66 -6.10 3.72
N LYS A 64 -19.84 -6.19 3.08
CA LYS A 64 -20.18 -7.25 2.11
C LYS A 64 -19.26 -7.27 0.88
N ASP A 65 -18.82 -6.11 0.40
CA ASP A 65 -17.86 -6.04 -0.70
C ASP A 65 -16.49 -6.58 -0.25
N ILE A 66 -16.10 -6.32 0.99
CA ILE A 66 -14.83 -6.76 1.60
C ILE A 66 -14.84 -8.27 1.82
N GLU A 67 -15.86 -8.80 2.50
CA GLU A 67 -16.03 -10.25 2.70
C GLU A 67 -16.02 -11.00 1.37
N PHE A 68 -16.70 -10.46 0.35
CA PHE A 68 -16.75 -11.05 -0.98
C PHE A 68 -15.37 -11.16 -1.61
N ILE A 69 -14.60 -10.05 -1.63
CA ILE A 69 -13.30 -10.04 -2.30
C ILE A 69 -12.26 -10.85 -1.54
N VAL A 70 -12.28 -10.79 -0.20
CA VAL A 70 -11.41 -11.62 0.66
C VAL A 70 -11.64 -13.09 0.35
N LYS A 71 -12.90 -13.54 0.42
CA LYS A 71 -13.28 -14.92 0.11
C LYS A 71 -12.82 -15.33 -1.29
N ARG A 72 -12.97 -14.47 -2.29
CA ARG A 72 -12.62 -14.79 -3.68
C ARG A 72 -11.12 -15.05 -3.86
N PHE A 73 -10.26 -14.29 -3.18
CA PHE A 73 -8.82 -14.54 -3.21
C PHE A 73 -8.44 -15.78 -2.39
N HIS A 74 -9.06 -15.98 -1.21
CA HIS A 74 -8.85 -17.19 -0.41
C HIS A 74 -9.28 -18.47 -1.11
N ASP A 75 -10.37 -18.46 -1.88
CA ASP A 75 -10.83 -19.59 -2.70
C ASP A 75 -9.77 -20.01 -3.75
N GLN A 76 -8.78 -19.16 -4.03
CA GLN A 76 -7.66 -19.41 -4.93
C GLN A 76 -6.32 -19.59 -4.18
N GLY A 77 -6.34 -19.67 -2.85
CA GLY A 77 -5.15 -19.80 -2.01
C GLY A 77 -4.31 -18.53 -1.89
N VAL A 78 -4.84 -17.37 -2.28
CA VAL A 78 -4.16 -16.07 -2.20
C VAL A 78 -4.48 -15.43 -0.86
N LYS A 79 -3.44 -15.05 -0.12
CA LYS A 79 -3.56 -14.38 1.19
C LYS A 79 -3.95 -12.91 1.06
N VAL A 80 -4.53 -12.32 2.09
CA VAL A 80 -5.05 -10.95 2.07
C VAL A 80 -4.45 -10.11 3.19
N CYS A 81 -3.90 -8.96 2.81
CA CYS A 81 -3.63 -7.84 3.72
C CYS A 81 -4.77 -6.82 3.59
N LEU A 82 -5.59 -6.65 4.61
CA LEU A 82 -6.62 -5.60 4.63
C LEU A 82 -5.97 -4.28 5.03
N LYS A 83 -6.17 -3.22 4.24
CA LYS A 83 -5.53 -1.91 4.45
C LYS A 83 -6.55 -0.76 4.56
N PRO A 84 -7.24 -0.62 5.70
CA PRO A 84 -8.04 0.58 5.97
C PRO A 84 -7.18 1.84 5.84
N THR A 85 -7.55 2.71 4.92
CA THR A 85 -6.80 3.91 4.56
C THR A 85 -7.71 5.12 4.66
N ILE A 86 -7.13 6.27 5.03
CA ILE A 86 -7.85 7.53 5.04
C ILE A 86 -7.33 8.49 3.98
N SER A 87 -8.24 9.28 3.41
CA SER A 87 -7.89 10.42 2.54
C SER A 87 -8.68 11.65 2.95
N CYS A 88 -8.27 12.82 2.45
CA CYS A 88 -8.97 14.08 2.72
C CYS A 88 -9.71 14.57 1.46
N MET A 89 -10.99 14.88 1.60
CA MET A 89 -11.83 15.33 0.46
C MET A 89 -11.41 16.70 -0.09
N ASP A 90 -10.66 17.50 0.69
CA ASP A 90 -10.11 18.79 0.27
C ASP A 90 -8.85 18.66 -0.60
N GLY A 91 -8.43 17.42 -0.93
CA GLY A 91 -7.27 17.15 -1.77
C GLY A 91 -5.93 17.26 -1.05
N VAL A 92 -5.94 17.61 0.24
CA VAL A 92 -4.71 17.64 1.06
C VAL A 92 -4.29 16.21 1.36
N TRP A 93 -3.01 15.90 1.14
CA TRP A 93 -2.46 14.59 1.47
C TRP A 93 -2.64 14.28 2.97
N HIS A 94 -3.10 13.06 3.29
CA HIS A 94 -3.43 12.67 4.66
C HIS A 94 -2.21 12.67 5.61
N GLY A 95 -0.98 12.64 5.08
CA GLY A 95 0.21 12.84 5.89
C GLY A 95 0.30 14.23 6.55
N PHE A 96 -0.49 15.20 6.10
CA PHE A 96 -0.63 16.52 6.72
C PHE A 96 -1.78 16.63 7.75
N ILE A 97 -2.44 15.52 8.10
CA ILE A 97 -3.36 15.50 9.25
C ILE A 97 -2.57 15.85 10.50
N ASP A 98 -2.89 17.00 11.09
CA ASP A 98 -2.19 17.56 12.25
C ASP A 98 -3.12 18.47 13.05
N PHE A 99 -2.86 18.57 14.36
CA PHE A 99 -3.64 19.40 15.29
C PHE A 99 -2.72 20.11 16.31
N PRO A 100 -3.16 21.25 16.87
CA PRO A 100 -2.40 21.98 17.88
C PRO A 100 -2.12 21.11 19.12
N ASP A 101 -0.85 21.11 19.57
CA ASP A 101 -0.41 20.37 20.77
C ASP A 101 -0.66 21.13 22.08
N GLN A 102 -0.85 22.45 21.99
CA GLN A 102 -1.05 23.33 23.14
C GLN A 102 -2.33 24.13 22.93
N LEU A 103 -3.37 23.78 23.68
CA LEU A 103 -4.58 24.58 23.78
C LEU A 103 -4.53 25.45 25.05
N VAL A 104 -5.17 26.61 25.00
CA VAL A 104 -5.41 27.44 26.19
C VAL A 104 -6.29 26.62 27.14
N GLY A 105 -5.68 26.03 28.16
CA GLY A 105 -6.30 25.04 29.05
C GLY A 105 -5.54 23.71 29.19
N GLY A 106 -4.46 23.50 28.43
CA GLY A 106 -3.59 22.32 28.56
C GLY A 106 -4.24 21.00 28.12
N THR A 107 -5.33 21.07 27.37
CA THR A 107 -6.04 19.88 26.87
C THR A 107 -5.52 19.44 25.51
N ASP A 108 -5.65 18.15 25.25
CA ASP A 108 -5.26 17.51 23.98
C ASP A 108 -6.50 17.11 23.16
N GLU A 109 -7.54 17.96 23.21
CA GLU A 109 -8.91 17.59 22.83
C GLU A 109 -9.06 17.23 21.35
N TYR A 110 -8.36 17.95 20.44
CA TYR A 110 -8.39 17.61 19.01
C TYR A 110 -7.81 16.23 18.74
N TRP A 111 -6.67 15.92 19.37
CA TRP A 111 -6.03 14.62 19.25
C TRP A 111 -6.89 13.51 19.84
N LYS A 112 -7.49 13.71 21.02
CA LYS A 112 -8.45 12.76 21.60
C LYS A 112 -9.63 12.47 20.67
N ARG A 113 -10.22 13.52 20.08
CA ARG A 113 -11.37 13.36 19.17
C ARG A 113 -10.98 12.62 17.91
N TRP A 114 -9.89 13.01 17.25
CA TRP A 114 -9.45 12.36 16.02
C TRP A 114 -9.03 10.92 16.26
N PHE A 115 -8.20 10.63 17.28
CA PHE A 115 -7.78 9.26 17.58
C PHE A 115 -8.93 8.38 18.06
N ARG A 116 -9.96 8.94 18.71
CA ARG A 116 -11.19 8.17 19.01
C ARG A 116 -11.89 7.74 17.71
N SER A 117 -12.08 8.68 16.77
CA SER A 117 -12.66 8.36 15.45
C SER A 117 -11.80 7.36 14.67
N TYR A 118 -10.47 7.56 14.67
CA TYR A 118 -9.54 6.69 13.95
C TYR A 118 -9.44 5.29 14.58
N THR A 119 -9.44 5.20 15.90
CA THR A 119 -9.47 3.90 16.60
C THR A 119 -10.76 3.15 16.30
N ASN A 120 -11.93 3.81 16.34
CA ASN A 120 -13.20 3.17 15.97
C ASN A 120 -13.20 2.71 14.50
N PHE A 121 -12.65 3.53 13.60
CA PHE A 121 -12.46 3.19 12.20
C PHE A 121 -11.59 1.93 12.04
N ILE A 122 -10.40 1.87 12.64
CA ILE A 122 -9.53 0.68 12.53
C ILE A 122 -10.15 -0.54 13.21
N ARG A 123 -10.82 -0.39 14.36
CA ARG A 123 -11.51 -1.48 15.07
C ARG A 123 -12.57 -2.15 14.20
N HIS A 124 -13.41 -1.38 13.52
CA HIS A 124 -14.42 -1.90 12.58
C HIS A 124 -13.78 -2.84 11.55
N TYR A 125 -12.69 -2.40 10.91
CA TYR A 125 -11.99 -3.23 9.93
C TYR A 125 -11.14 -4.35 10.54
N ALA A 126 -10.74 -4.23 11.81
CA ALA A 126 -10.10 -5.33 12.54
C ALA A 126 -11.09 -6.47 12.79
N GLU A 127 -12.35 -6.17 13.11
CA GLU A 127 -13.42 -7.17 13.21
C GLU A 127 -13.61 -7.89 11.87
N ILE A 128 -13.73 -7.14 10.77
CA ILE A 128 -13.86 -7.72 9.42
C ILE A 128 -12.63 -8.56 9.05
N ALA A 129 -11.42 -8.09 9.35
CA ALA A 129 -10.19 -8.82 9.08
C ALA A 129 -10.11 -10.14 9.87
N GLN A 130 -10.52 -10.13 11.14
CA GLN A 130 -10.58 -11.33 11.97
C GLN A 130 -11.63 -12.31 11.44
N ASP A 131 -12.86 -11.85 11.22
CA ASP A 131 -13.99 -12.69 10.81
C ASP A 131 -13.81 -13.27 9.39
N SER A 132 -13.18 -12.51 8.50
CA SER A 132 -12.90 -12.95 7.13
C SER A 132 -11.58 -13.73 7.01
N GLY A 133 -10.80 -13.86 8.08
CA GLY A 133 -9.54 -14.60 8.09
C GLY A 133 -8.41 -13.94 7.29
N CYS A 134 -8.39 -12.61 7.20
CA CYS A 134 -7.27 -11.89 6.59
C CYS A 134 -5.95 -12.19 7.32
N GLU A 135 -4.88 -12.39 6.57
CA GLU A 135 -3.58 -12.79 7.10
C GLU A 135 -2.70 -11.61 7.52
N MET A 136 -3.10 -10.38 7.22
CA MET A 136 -2.45 -9.17 7.70
C MET A 136 -3.44 -8.01 7.78
N LEU A 137 -3.28 -7.13 8.78
CA LEU A 137 -4.02 -5.88 8.90
C LEU A 137 -3.06 -4.70 8.93
N CYS A 138 -3.22 -3.77 8.00
CA CYS A 138 -2.48 -2.51 7.99
C CYS A 138 -3.22 -1.45 8.81
N VAL A 139 -2.67 -1.05 9.96
CA VAL A 139 -3.34 -0.13 10.91
C VAL A 139 -3.17 1.35 10.57
N GLY A 140 -2.42 1.66 9.51
CA GLY A 140 -2.25 3.02 9.02
C GLY A 140 -1.21 3.10 7.89
N SER A 141 -1.32 4.16 7.09
CA SER A 141 -0.42 4.42 5.97
C SER A 141 -0.13 5.91 5.90
N GLU A 142 1.15 6.28 5.95
CA GLU A 142 1.67 7.65 5.77
C GLU A 142 0.97 8.75 6.59
N LEU A 143 0.52 8.44 7.80
CA LEU A 143 -0.12 9.42 8.69
C LEU A 143 0.91 10.29 9.44
N VAL A 144 1.87 10.83 8.69
CA VAL A 144 3.11 11.47 9.16
C VAL A 144 2.87 12.49 10.28
N GLY A 145 1.91 13.40 10.12
CA GLY A 145 1.58 14.39 11.15
C GLY A 145 1.16 13.77 12.48
N THR A 146 0.56 12.59 12.46
CA THR A 146 0.06 11.89 13.66
C THR A 146 1.11 10.99 14.32
N GLU A 147 2.18 10.61 13.61
CA GLU A 147 3.14 9.60 14.06
C GLU A 147 3.87 9.98 15.36
N ARG A 148 3.99 11.29 15.65
CA ARG A 148 4.56 11.81 16.90
C ARG A 148 3.71 11.52 18.14
N LYS A 149 2.46 11.10 17.97
CA LYS A 149 1.49 10.87 19.03
C LYS A 149 1.56 9.44 19.56
N GLU A 150 2.75 9.07 20.04
CA GLU A 150 3.10 7.72 20.49
C GLU A 150 2.05 7.09 21.40
N ARG A 151 1.60 7.82 22.42
CA ARG A 151 0.61 7.31 23.39
C ARG A 151 -0.69 6.87 22.72
N TYR A 152 -1.17 7.62 21.73
CA TYR A 152 -2.43 7.28 21.06
C TYR A 152 -2.25 6.11 20.10
N TRP A 153 -1.13 6.07 19.37
CA TRP A 153 -0.80 4.92 18.52
C TRP A 153 -0.70 3.63 19.31
N ARG A 154 0.00 3.63 20.46
CA ARG A 154 0.06 2.46 21.35
C ARG A 154 -1.33 2.05 21.85
N SER A 155 -2.15 3.01 22.29
CA SER A 155 -3.51 2.73 22.73
C SER A 155 -4.38 2.14 21.61
N LEU A 156 -4.22 2.60 20.37
CA LEU A 156 -4.92 2.04 19.21
C LEU A 156 -4.47 0.61 18.96
N LEU A 157 -3.15 0.34 18.97
CA LEU A 157 -2.62 -1.01 18.77
C LEU A 157 -3.13 -1.98 19.85
N ASP A 158 -3.14 -1.56 21.12
CA ASP A 158 -3.67 -2.36 22.22
C ASP A 158 -5.15 -2.72 21.99
N GLU A 159 -5.97 -1.76 21.58
CA GLU A 159 -7.39 -1.97 21.28
C GLU A 159 -7.59 -2.92 20.10
N VAL A 160 -6.83 -2.76 19.01
CA VAL A 160 -6.90 -3.62 17.82
C VAL A 160 -6.50 -5.06 18.16
N ARG A 161 -5.49 -5.24 19.03
CA ARG A 161 -5.06 -6.58 19.48
C ARG A 161 -6.08 -7.32 20.33
N THR A 162 -7.09 -6.63 20.88
CA THR A 162 -8.21 -7.31 21.55
C THR A 162 -9.21 -7.94 20.58
N ILE A 163 -9.11 -7.60 19.29
CA ILE A 163 -10.05 -7.99 18.22
C ILE A 163 -9.37 -8.91 17.21
N TYR A 164 -8.17 -8.54 16.76
CA TYR A 164 -7.48 -9.20 15.66
C TYR A 164 -6.18 -9.87 16.13
N ASP A 165 -6.09 -11.18 15.91
CA ASP A 165 -4.99 -12.03 16.36
C ASP A 165 -3.81 -12.07 15.36
N GLY A 166 -4.07 -11.70 14.11
CA GLY A 166 -3.08 -11.80 13.04
C GLY A 166 -2.01 -10.70 13.07
N PRO A 167 -1.07 -10.74 12.11
CA PRO A 167 -0.01 -9.75 12.01
C PRO A 167 -0.51 -8.32 11.72
N LEU A 168 0.03 -7.36 12.46
CA LEU A 168 -0.18 -5.93 12.23
C LEU A 168 1.00 -5.32 11.46
N VAL A 169 0.69 -4.41 10.53
CA VAL A 169 1.68 -3.60 9.80
C VAL A 169 1.27 -2.13 9.86
N TYR A 170 2.26 -1.23 9.91
CA TYR A 170 2.06 0.20 9.64
C TYR A 170 2.93 0.60 8.46
N ALA A 171 2.34 1.24 7.44
CA ALA A 171 3.02 1.64 6.23
C ALA A 171 3.58 3.07 6.36
N CYS A 172 4.89 3.19 6.59
CA CYS A 172 5.59 4.46 6.70
C CYS A 172 5.96 5.05 5.34
N ASP A 173 6.03 6.39 5.26
CA ASP A 173 6.88 7.08 4.27
C ASP A 173 8.33 6.98 4.78
N PHE A 174 9.22 6.28 4.04
CA PHE A 174 10.58 6.02 4.49
C PHE A 174 11.36 7.29 4.83
N LYS A 175 11.25 8.31 3.98
CA LYS A 175 11.98 9.58 4.10
C LYS A 175 11.46 10.46 5.22
N LYS A 176 10.16 10.40 5.50
CA LYS A 176 9.52 11.23 6.53
C LYS A 176 9.41 10.54 7.88
N SER A 177 9.51 9.21 7.92
CA SER A 177 9.45 8.45 9.17
C SER A 177 10.61 8.84 10.07
N LYS A 178 10.27 9.41 11.24
CA LYS A 178 11.24 9.62 12.33
C LYS A 178 11.49 8.28 13.03
N GLU A 179 12.34 8.26 14.06
CA GLU A 179 12.40 7.13 14.98
C GLU A 179 11.05 6.98 15.70
N LEU A 180 10.15 6.20 15.11
CA LEU A 180 8.81 5.93 15.63
C LEU A 180 8.91 4.80 16.65
N ARG A 181 9.08 5.18 17.92
CA ARG A 181 9.28 4.22 19.02
C ARG A 181 8.17 3.21 19.18
N TRP A 182 6.94 3.53 18.78
CA TRP A 182 5.77 2.67 18.86
C TRP A 182 5.68 1.60 17.76
N LEU A 183 6.56 1.63 16.75
CA LEU A 183 6.61 0.57 15.73
C LEU A 183 7.06 -0.78 16.30
N ASP A 184 7.54 -0.83 17.54
CA ASP A 184 7.76 -2.09 18.26
C ASP A 184 6.47 -2.88 18.48
N GLY A 185 5.31 -2.20 18.52
CA GLY A 185 3.98 -2.79 18.70
C GLY A 185 3.35 -3.41 17.44
N VAL A 186 3.94 -3.22 16.25
CA VAL A 186 3.53 -3.92 15.01
C VAL A 186 4.46 -5.09 14.70
N ASP A 187 4.00 -6.06 13.93
CA ASP A 187 4.79 -7.25 13.58
C ASP A 187 5.69 -7.00 12.38
N TYR A 188 5.21 -6.16 11.47
CA TYR A 188 5.95 -5.73 10.29
C TYR A 188 6.02 -4.21 10.21
N VAL A 189 7.17 -3.73 9.73
CA VAL A 189 7.32 -2.33 9.36
C VAL A 189 7.11 -2.23 7.85
N GLY A 190 6.03 -1.59 7.46
CA GLY A 190 5.72 -1.33 6.06
C GLY A 190 6.42 -0.07 5.58
N ILE A 191 6.86 -0.07 4.32
CA ILE A 191 7.38 1.11 3.63
C ILE A 191 6.60 1.34 2.35
N ASN A 192 6.15 2.56 2.12
CA ASN A 192 5.73 3.01 0.79
C ASN A 192 6.98 3.51 0.05
N GLU A 193 7.53 2.65 -0.80
CA GLU A 193 8.83 2.82 -1.43
C GLU A 193 8.70 3.39 -2.84
N TYR A 194 9.09 4.66 -2.97
CA TYR A 194 9.07 5.43 -4.21
C TYR A 194 10.33 6.28 -4.39
N ASP A 195 11.44 5.89 -3.77
CA ASP A 195 12.71 6.56 -3.97
C ASP A 195 13.14 6.48 -5.44
N PRO A 196 13.72 7.56 -5.99
CA PRO A 196 14.26 7.54 -7.34
C PRO A 196 15.30 6.44 -7.51
N VAL A 197 15.16 5.64 -8.56
CA VAL A 197 16.13 4.60 -8.93
C VAL A 197 16.79 4.86 -10.28
N ALA A 198 16.26 5.80 -11.06
CA ALA A 198 16.90 6.30 -12.27
C ALA A 198 17.49 7.70 -12.07
N LYS A 199 18.61 7.98 -12.73
CA LYS A 199 19.27 9.31 -12.74
C LYS A 199 18.74 10.20 -13.86
N TYR A 200 18.39 9.60 -14.99
CA TYR A 200 17.86 10.27 -16.19
C TYR A 200 16.76 9.44 -16.87
N PRO A 201 15.94 10.05 -17.76
CA PRO A 201 14.86 9.33 -18.44
C PRO A 201 15.37 8.22 -19.39
N GLY A 202 14.81 7.01 -19.28
CA GLY A 202 15.26 5.83 -20.00
C GLY A 202 16.60 5.27 -19.48
N ASP A 203 16.84 5.38 -18.18
CA ASP A 203 18.05 4.81 -17.55
C ASP A 203 18.09 3.28 -17.69
N THR A 204 19.29 2.70 -17.52
CA THR A 204 19.47 1.26 -17.68
C THR A 204 19.02 0.49 -16.44
N MET A 205 18.69 -0.79 -16.63
CA MET A 205 18.34 -1.68 -15.53
C MET A 205 19.47 -1.80 -14.50
N GLU A 206 20.74 -1.82 -14.93
CA GLU A 206 21.91 -1.93 -14.05
C GLU A 206 22.08 -0.70 -13.16
N ASN A 207 21.78 0.50 -13.70
CA ASN A 207 21.79 1.73 -12.90
C ASN A 207 20.65 1.71 -11.87
N MET A 208 19.45 1.26 -12.26
CA MET A 208 18.34 1.10 -11.31
C MET A 208 18.65 0.07 -10.23
N GLN A 209 19.26 -1.06 -10.59
CA GLN A 209 19.70 -2.09 -9.67
C GLN A 209 20.71 -1.54 -8.65
N SER A 210 21.69 -0.76 -9.12
CA SER A 210 22.68 -0.12 -8.25
C SER A 210 22.03 0.83 -7.23
N GLU A 211 21.02 1.60 -7.64
CA GLU A 211 20.29 2.46 -6.68
C GLU A 211 19.38 1.66 -5.75
N TRP A 212 18.76 0.56 -6.22
CA TRP A 212 18.03 -0.37 -5.36
C TRP A 212 18.91 -1.01 -4.30
N GLU A 213 20.16 -1.37 -4.62
CA GLU A 213 21.11 -1.88 -3.62
C GLU A 213 21.37 -0.86 -2.51
N ARG A 214 21.53 0.42 -2.86
CA ARG A 214 21.71 1.51 -1.89
C ARG A 214 20.46 1.75 -1.05
N ILE A 215 19.28 1.60 -1.64
CA ILE A 215 18.01 1.65 -0.89
C ILE A 215 17.94 0.45 0.06
N ALA A 216 18.27 -0.76 -0.41
CA ALA A 216 18.26 -1.97 0.39
C ALA A 216 19.18 -1.87 1.62
N GLU A 217 20.37 -1.25 1.49
CA GLU A 217 21.25 -0.98 2.65
C GLU A 217 20.56 -0.13 3.72
N LYS A 218 19.91 0.97 3.33
CA LYS A 218 19.18 1.85 4.27
C LYS A 218 17.98 1.16 4.90
N VAL A 219 17.26 0.36 4.12
CA VAL A 219 16.10 -0.38 4.61
C VAL A 219 16.55 -1.49 5.57
N GLU A 220 17.67 -2.15 5.30
CA GLU A 220 18.27 -3.14 6.20
C GLU A 220 18.70 -2.52 7.53
N GLU A 221 19.30 -1.33 7.51
CA GLU A 221 19.61 -0.58 8.73
C GLU A 221 18.36 -0.33 9.57
N LYS A 222 17.26 0.08 8.94
CA LYS A 222 15.97 0.28 9.62
C LYS A 222 15.40 -1.03 10.18
N SER A 223 15.46 -2.12 9.42
CA SER A 223 15.05 -3.46 9.88
C SER A 223 15.86 -3.88 11.12
N LYS A 224 17.18 -3.70 11.11
CA LYS A 224 18.09 -4.01 12.23
C LYS A 224 17.80 -3.13 13.46
N LEU A 225 17.58 -1.84 13.26
CA LEU A 225 17.28 -0.89 14.33
C LEU A 225 15.97 -1.26 15.05
N LEU A 226 14.92 -1.58 14.29
CA LEU A 226 13.61 -1.92 14.82
C LEU A 226 13.51 -3.39 15.27
N LYS A 227 14.47 -4.24 14.84
CA LYS A 227 14.45 -5.70 15.03
C LYS A 227 13.16 -6.34 14.52
N LYS A 228 12.71 -5.86 13.35
CA LYS A 228 11.47 -6.31 12.71
C LYS A 228 11.71 -6.56 11.23
N PRO A 229 11.04 -7.55 10.63
CA PRO A 229 11.00 -7.69 9.18
C PRO A 229 10.36 -6.45 8.55
N VAL A 230 10.85 -6.11 7.36
CA VAL A 230 10.34 -4.97 6.58
C VAL A 230 9.70 -5.48 5.29
N LEU A 231 8.59 -4.90 4.87
CA LEU A 231 8.03 -5.10 3.54
C LEU A 231 7.72 -3.78 2.86
N PHE A 232 7.65 -3.82 1.53
CA PHE A 232 7.13 -2.70 0.75
C PHE A 232 5.62 -2.84 0.67
N MET A 233 4.91 -1.96 1.37
CA MET A 233 3.45 -1.88 1.38
C MET A 233 2.91 -1.22 0.12
N GLU A 234 3.71 -0.38 -0.52
CA GLU A 234 3.50 0.13 -1.86
C GLU A 234 4.86 0.30 -2.55
N SER A 235 4.97 -0.09 -3.81
CA SER A 235 6.04 0.36 -4.70
C SER A 235 5.56 0.22 -6.14
N GLY A 236 6.07 1.03 -7.06
CA GLY A 236 5.67 0.94 -8.45
C GLY A 236 6.23 2.07 -9.28
N CYS A 237 6.18 1.89 -10.59
CA CYS A 237 6.56 2.89 -11.57
C CYS A 237 5.53 2.90 -12.69
N ARG A 238 5.18 4.10 -13.18
CA ARG A 238 4.31 4.28 -14.35
C ARG A 238 5.05 3.89 -15.63
N SER A 239 4.31 3.40 -16.63
CA SER A 239 4.85 3.12 -17.97
C SER A 239 5.00 4.39 -18.82
N ALA A 240 5.77 5.34 -18.31
CA ALA A 240 6.13 6.56 -19.00
C ALA A 240 7.60 6.92 -18.76
N ARG A 241 8.24 7.48 -19.79
CA ARG A 241 9.67 7.76 -19.78
C ARG A 241 10.04 8.78 -18.71
N GLY A 242 11.02 8.44 -17.88
CA GLY A 242 11.50 9.25 -16.76
C GLY A 242 10.78 8.98 -15.43
N CYS A 243 9.74 8.14 -15.40
CA CYS A 243 9.02 7.84 -14.16
C CYS A 243 9.88 7.07 -13.16
N ALA A 244 10.92 6.33 -13.55
CA ALA A 244 11.82 5.69 -12.59
C ALA A 244 12.65 6.69 -11.76
N LYS A 245 12.73 7.96 -12.20
CA LYS A 245 13.34 9.06 -11.45
C LYS A 245 12.35 9.70 -10.47
N PHE A 246 11.06 9.57 -10.73
CA PHE A 246 9.99 10.07 -9.86
C PHE A 246 8.91 8.99 -9.70
N PRO A 247 9.21 7.85 -9.06
CA PRO A 247 8.28 6.71 -9.05
C PRO A 247 6.92 7.03 -8.44
N ALA A 248 6.84 8.01 -7.52
CA ALA A 248 5.60 8.49 -6.91
C ALA A 248 4.78 9.46 -7.80
N ASP A 249 5.32 9.98 -8.89
CA ASP A 249 4.65 11.03 -9.67
C ASP A 249 3.40 10.49 -10.39
N THR A 250 2.25 11.07 -10.08
CA THR A 250 0.97 10.77 -10.72
C THR A 250 0.44 11.92 -11.58
N THR A 251 1.18 13.02 -11.68
CA THR A 251 0.68 14.28 -12.23
C THR A 251 1.21 14.60 -13.62
N HIS A 252 2.44 14.18 -13.96
CA HIS A 252 3.03 14.49 -15.27
C HIS A 252 2.59 13.48 -16.33
N MET A 253 1.37 13.66 -16.84
CA MET A 253 0.76 12.77 -17.84
C MET A 253 1.24 13.03 -19.27
N GLN A 254 2.03 14.08 -19.51
CA GLN A 254 2.59 14.43 -20.80
C GLN A 254 3.79 13.56 -21.23
N TYR A 255 4.41 12.83 -20.30
CA TYR A 255 5.56 11.98 -20.63
C TYR A 255 5.16 10.89 -21.63
N PRO A 256 6.05 10.54 -22.58
CA PRO A 256 5.76 9.53 -23.59
C PRO A 256 5.68 8.14 -22.94
N PHE A 257 4.87 7.25 -23.52
CA PHE A 257 4.76 5.86 -23.07
C PHE A 257 6.13 5.16 -23.17
N ASP A 258 6.47 4.38 -22.15
CA ASP A 258 7.72 3.63 -22.06
C ASP A 258 7.51 2.39 -21.16
N GLU A 259 7.17 1.25 -21.75
CA GLU A 259 7.01 -0.01 -21.00
C GLU A 259 8.35 -0.71 -20.69
N ASP A 260 9.42 -0.37 -21.41
CA ASP A 260 10.76 -0.88 -21.13
C ASP A 260 11.31 -0.29 -19.84
N GLU A 261 11.18 1.03 -19.63
CA GLU A 261 11.58 1.68 -18.37
C GLU A 261 10.81 1.12 -17.18
N GLN A 262 9.49 0.89 -17.35
CA GLN A 262 8.69 0.23 -16.32
C GLN A 262 9.16 -1.20 -16.05
N ALA A 263 9.41 -2.00 -17.09
CA ALA A 263 9.90 -3.37 -16.92
C ALA A 263 11.26 -3.42 -16.21
N ASN A 264 12.19 -2.52 -16.57
CA ASN A 264 13.49 -2.39 -15.91
C ASN A 264 13.35 -2.04 -14.43
N PHE A 265 12.42 -1.15 -14.06
CA PHE A 265 12.14 -0.82 -12.66
C PHE A 265 11.74 -2.07 -11.86
N TYR A 266 10.80 -2.87 -12.39
CA TYR A 266 10.33 -4.07 -11.70
C TYR A 266 11.40 -5.17 -11.64
N GLU A 267 12.10 -5.49 -12.74
CA GLU A 267 13.12 -6.54 -12.75
C GLU A 267 14.29 -6.18 -11.82
N SER A 268 14.77 -4.94 -11.86
CA SER A 268 15.86 -4.48 -10.99
C SER A 268 15.49 -4.50 -9.51
N CYS A 269 14.27 -4.12 -9.15
CA CYS A 269 13.77 -4.21 -7.76
C CYS A 269 13.74 -5.66 -7.27
N LEU A 270 13.13 -6.54 -8.07
CA LEU A 270 12.97 -7.96 -7.76
C LEU A 270 14.33 -8.66 -7.63
N GLU A 271 15.30 -8.35 -8.51
CA GLU A 271 16.64 -8.92 -8.45
C GLU A 271 17.40 -8.62 -7.16
N VAL A 272 17.18 -7.43 -6.58
CA VAL A 272 17.85 -6.98 -5.36
C VAL A 272 17.14 -7.52 -4.12
N PHE A 273 15.83 -7.31 -4.02
CA PHE A 273 15.09 -7.50 -2.77
C PHE A 273 14.67 -8.95 -2.52
N MET A 274 14.34 -9.73 -3.56
CA MET A 274 13.85 -11.10 -3.36
C MET A 274 14.90 -12.07 -2.80
N LYS A 275 16.16 -11.64 -2.73
CA LYS A 275 17.28 -12.42 -2.15
C LYS A 275 17.61 -12.03 -0.71
N LYS A 276 16.93 -11.03 -0.13
CA LYS A 276 17.25 -10.47 1.19
C LYS A 276 16.41 -11.16 2.27
N GLU A 277 17.07 -11.85 3.19
CA GLU A 277 16.39 -12.61 4.27
C GLU A 277 15.57 -11.74 5.24
N TRP A 278 15.98 -10.48 5.43
CA TRP A 278 15.28 -9.51 6.29
C TRP A 278 14.04 -8.89 5.64
N PHE A 279 13.88 -9.09 4.33
CA PHE A 279 12.77 -8.53 3.56
C PHE A 279 11.61 -9.52 3.52
N ALA A 280 10.42 -9.07 3.92
CA ALA A 280 9.23 -9.91 3.95
C ALA A 280 8.49 -9.96 2.61
N GLY A 281 8.78 -9.04 1.68
CA GLY A 281 8.20 -9.01 0.33
C GLY A 281 7.57 -7.67 -0.02
N ILE A 282 6.69 -7.67 -1.03
CA ILE A 282 6.24 -6.47 -1.72
C ILE A 282 4.79 -6.55 -2.17
N PHE A 283 4.10 -5.42 -2.05
CA PHE A 283 2.85 -5.13 -2.74
C PHE A 283 3.09 -4.05 -3.80
N PHE A 284 3.00 -4.43 -5.07
CA PHE A 284 3.12 -3.46 -6.16
C PHE A 284 1.84 -2.64 -6.36
N LYS A 285 2.01 -1.35 -6.61
CA LYS A 285 0.95 -0.42 -7.02
C LYS A 285 0.85 -0.44 -8.54
N GLU A 286 -0.30 -0.60 -9.15
CA GLU A 286 -1.54 -1.18 -8.61
C GLU A 286 -2.23 -2.03 -9.68
N TRP A 287 -3.20 -2.83 -9.25
CA TRP A 287 -4.08 -3.59 -10.13
C TRP A 287 -5.53 -3.10 -9.97
N ASN A 288 -6.09 -2.52 -11.02
CA ASN A 288 -7.41 -1.87 -10.96
C ASN A 288 -8.57 -2.86 -11.06
N THR A 289 -9.73 -2.51 -10.52
CA THR A 289 -10.97 -3.28 -10.69
C THR A 289 -11.41 -3.37 -12.15
N LYS A 290 -11.03 -2.39 -12.98
CA LYS A 290 -11.27 -2.37 -14.42
C LYS A 290 -9.95 -2.39 -15.15
N ILE A 291 -9.75 -3.39 -16.01
CA ILE A 291 -8.54 -3.57 -16.82
C ILE A 291 -8.85 -3.51 -18.31
N TYR A 292 -7.90 -3.02 -19.09
CA TYR A 292 -7.99 -3.02 -20.55
C TYR A 292 -7.84 -4.43 -21.12
N GLN A 293 -8.46 -4.66 -22.28
CA GLN A 293 -8.60 -6.02 -22.84
C GLN A 293 -7.56 -6.37 -23.92
N SER A 294 -6.89 -5.37 -24.51
CA SER A 294 -5.96 -5.55 -25.62
C SER A 294 -4.59 -4.94 -25.33
N LYS A 295 -3.55 -5.45 -26.01
CA LYS A 295 -2.20 -4.87 -25.95
C LYS A 295 -2.16 -3.44 -26.51
N ALA A 296 -2.98 -3.15 -27.52
CA ALA A 296 -3.10 -1.80 -28.08
C ALA A 296 -3.69 -0.80 -27.07
N ALA A 297 -4.67 -1.20 -26.27
CA ALA A 297 -5.17 -0.36 -25.18
C ALA A 297 -4.13 -0.21 -24.06
N ALA A 298 -3.36 -1.26 -23.78
CA ALA A 298 -2.28 -1.22 -22.79
C ALA A 298 -1.16 -0.23 -23.17
N SER A 299 -0.86 -0.06 -24.47
CA SER A 299 0.17 0.89 -24.94
C SER A 299 -0.26 2.36 -24.86
N GLU A 300 -1.55 2.63 -24.66
CA GLU A 300 -2.06 3.98 -24.39
C GLU A 300 -2.11 4.28 -22.88
N ASP A 301 -2.06 3.24 -22.03
CA ASP A 301 -2.10 3.39 -20.59
C ASP A 301 -0.70 3.71 -20.03
N LYS A 302 -0.59 4.88 -19.39
CA LYS A 302 0.63 5.37 -18.72
C LYS A 302 0.51 5.38 -17.20
N SER A 303 -0.44 4.60 -16.67
CA SER A 303 -0.61 4.38 -15.24
C SER A 303 0.43 3.38 -14.69
N TYR A 304 0.33 3.07 -13.40
CA TYR A 304 1.13 2.04 -12.76
C TYR A 304 0.77 0.61 -13.20
N ASN A 305 -0.41 0.41 -13.77
CA ASN A 305 -0.91 -0.92 -14.10
C ASN A 305 0.05 -1.63 -15.06
N VAL A 306 0.39 -2.88 -14.75
CA VAL A 306 1.36 -3.68 -15.51
C VAL A 306 0.69 -4.58 -16.54
N HIS A 307 -0.64 -4.76 -16.48
CA HIS A 307 -1.36 -5.75 -17.27
C HIS A 307 -1.03 -5.64 -18.77
N LYS A 308 -0.83 -6.74 -19.49
CA LYS A 308 -0.46 -6.82 -20.92
C LYS A 308 0.77 -5.98 -21.36
N LYS A 309 1.54 -5.42 -20.43
CA LYS A 309 2.81 -4.72 -20.67
C LYS A 309 4.00 -5.65 -20.43
N LEU A 310 5.21 -5.21 -20.80
CA LEU A 310 6.44 -5.96 -20.54
C LEU A 310 6.67 -6.26 -19.05
N SER A 311 6.30 -5.34 -18.18
CA SER A 311 6.35 -5.49 -16.72
C SER A 311 5.52 -6.67 -16.20
N GLU A 312 4.38 -7.01 -16.82
CA GLU A 312 3.62 -8.21 -16.44
C GLU A 312 4.44 -9.49 -16.64
N LYS A 313 5.20 -9.57 -17.75
CA LYS A 313 6.02 -10.75 -18.06
C LYS A 313 7.16 -10.91 -17.05
N VAL A 314 7.81 -9.80 -16.70
CA VAL A 314 8.82 -9.72 -15.64
C VAL A 314 8.25 -10.25 -14.34
N ILE A 315 7.15 -9.68 -13.87
CA ILE A 315 6.57 -10.05 -12.57
C ILE A 315 6.10 -11.50 -12.56
N ARG A 316 5.46 -11.97 -13.63
CA ARG A 316 5.02 -13.37 -13.79
C ARG A 316 6.17 -14.36 -13.66
N LYS A 317 7.34 -14.05 -14.24
CA LYS A 317 8.55 -14.87 -14.16
C LYS A 317 9.00 -15.02 -12.71
N TRP A 318 9.00 -13.92 -11.94
CA TRP A 318 9.43 -13.92 -10.54
C TRP A 318 8.41 -14.59 -9.62
N PHE A 319 7.14 -14.24 -9.75
CA PHE A 319 6.10 -14.72 -8.84
C PHE A 319 5.86 -16.23 -8.98
N LYS A 320 6.00 -16.78 -10.20
CA LYS A 320 5.92 -18.23 -10.42
C LYS A 320 7.17 -19.01 -10.01
N LYS A 321 8.33 -18.36 -9.89
CA LYS A 321 9.58 -19.01 -9.49
C LYS A 321 9.61 -19.29 -7.98
N GLU A 322 8.96 -18.44 -7.21
CA GLU A 322 8.90 -18.48 -5.73
C GLU A 322 7.61 -19.13 -5.19
N ALA A 323 6.73 -19.62 -6.08
CA ALA A 323 5.44 -20.23 -5.75
C ALA A 323 5.55 -21.71 -5.37
#